data_AF-A0A2N3E5V9-F1
#
_entry.id   AF-A0A2N3E5V9-F1
#
_cell.length_a   1.000
_cell.length_b   1.000
_cell.length_c   1.000
_cell.angle_alpha   90.00
_cell.angle_beta   90.00
_cell.angle_gamma   90.00
#
_symmetry.space_group_name_H-M   'P 1'
#
loop_
_entity.id
_entity.type
_entity.pdbx_description
1 polymer ?
#
loop_
_entity_poly.entity_id
_entity_poly.type
_entity_poly.pdbx_seq_one_letter_code
_entity_poly.pdbx_strand_id
1 'polypeptide(L)'
;AEVVGGVGNVPGAIVGSLLLGLTESWGVALLGTSYRNLFAFALLFLILVLKPNGIFSSNRQLPPEPMTGTFFPPSRPLTLSPAALVALAAAAFAVPLFVGSPYVLQTLSNAWLYAMLGLSLTLIAGTVGMVSLGHAALLAIGAYASALLSLDLGLPVALAIMAAGLITAGLGVALVFPAFRLRGHFLSIATLSVGEIVALAILNWESLTRGPIGVAGIAPLSLFGVEFHGARAVYWLTLAVLVGLAALQLRLLSSHFGRTLRAIREDDVAARAYGVSLNRYKGLAFAFGGFAAGVSGAITAHLYSYINHETFNAQISILALTIVILGGMGNTLGAIV
;
A
#
# COMPACT_ATOMS: atom_id res chain seq x y z
N ALA A 1 17.46 -14.43 -8.75
CA ALA A 1 18.60 -14.64 -9.66
C ALA A 1 18.26 -14.35 -11.11
N GLU A 2 17.20 -14.93 -11.69
CA GLU A 2 16.83 -14.71 -13.11
C GLU A 2 16.52 -13.25 -13.44
N VAL A 3 15.67 -12.60 -12.63
CA VAL A 3 15.35 -11.17 -12.77
C VAL A 3 16.61 -10.29 -12.66
N VAL A 4 17.57 -10.69 -11.83
CA VAL A 4 18.84 -9.98 -11.61
C VAL A 4 19.81 -10.17 -12.79
N GLY A 5 19.91 -11.39 -13.29
CA GLY A 5 20.83 -11.78 -14.37
C GLY A 5 20.36 -11.39 -15.76
N GLY A 6 19.05 -11.24 -15.94
CA GLY A 6 18.39 -10.95 -17.20
C GLY A 6 17.54 -12.13 -17.67
N VAL A 7 16.25 -11.87 -17.89
CA VAL A 7 15.27 -12.88 -18.30
C VAL A 7 15.70 -13.50 -19.63
N GLY A 8 15.79 -14.83 -19.68
CA GLY A 8 16.20 -15.55 -20.88
C GLY A 8 17.71 -15.59 -21.17
N ASN A 9 18.58 -15.09 -20.27
CA ASN A 9 20.03 -15.21 -20.41
C ASN A 9 20.63 -16.12 -19.30
N VAL A 10 20.95 -17.37 -19.66
CA VAL A 10 21.48 -18.38 -18.71
C VAL A 10 22.81 -17.94 -18.05
N PRO A 11 23.85 -17.51 -18.81
CA PRO A 11 25.06 -16.92 -18.21
C PRO A 11 24.77 -15.74 -17.27
N GLY A 12 23.84 -14.86 -17.67
CA GLY A 12 23.42 -13.74 -16.84
C GLY A 12 22.83 -14.20 -15.52
N ALA A 13 21.97 -15.22 -15.52
CA ALA A 13 21.35 -15.78 -14.33
C ALA A 13 22.38 -16.39 -13.35
N ILE A 14 23.44 -17.02 -13.86
CA ILE A 14 24.55 -17.57 -13.04
C ILE A 14 25.32 -16.45 -12.35
N VAL A 15 25.69 -15.38 -13.07
CA VAL A 15 26.36 -14.24 -12.46
C VAL A 15 25.42 -13.54 -11.46
N GLY A 16 24.14 -13.44 -11.79
CA GLY A 16 23.12 -12.88 -10.92
C GLY A 16 22.92 -13.65 -9.62
N SER A 17 22.97 -14.99 -9.63
CA SER A 17 22.91 -15.80 -8.41
C SER A 17 24.18 -15.68 -7.57
N LEU A 18 25.35 -15.58 -8.22
CA LEU A 18 26.62 -15.41 -7.54
C LEU A 18 26.72 -14.05 -6.85
N LEU A 19 26.32 -12.97 -7.53
CA LEU A 19 26.23 -11.63 -6.94
C LEU A 19 25.24 -11.59 -5.77
N LEU A 20 24.09 -12.24 -5.91
CA LEU A 20 23.11 -12.34 -4.83
C LEU A 20 23.70 -13.05 -3.61
N GLY A 21 24.32 -14.21 -3.81
CA GLY A 21 24.95 -14.98 -2.73
C GLY A 21 26.11 -14.25 -2.06
N LEU A 22 26.94 -13.53 -2.83
CA LEU A 22 28.00 -12.69 -2.27
C LEU A 22 27.44 -11.53 -1.45
N THR A 23 26.40 -10.86 -1.94
CA THR A 23 25.76 -9.73 -1.25
C THR A 23 25.08 -10.18 0.04
N GLU A 24 24.40 -11.33 0.01
CA GLU A 24 23.84 -11.96 1.21
C GLU A 24 24.92 -12.33 2.22
N SER A 25 25.99 -13.00 1.78
CA SER A 25 27.11 -13.40 2.64
C SER A 25 27.80 -12.20 3.28
N TRP A 26 28.05 -11.15 2.49
CA TRP A 26 28.67 -9.92 2.97
C TRP A 26 27.76 -9.15 3.94
N GLY A 27 26.47 -9.07 3.63
CA GLY A 27 25.46 -8.50 4.52
C GLY A 27 25.39 -9.22 5.86
N VAL A 28 25.45 -10.55 5.84
CA VAL A 28 25.51 -11.38 7.06
C VAL A 28 26.80 -11.15 7.84
N ALA A 29 27.94 -11.01 7.17
CA ALA A 29 29.22 -10.73 7.82
C ALA A 29 29.23 -9.37 8.54
N LEU A 30 28.52 -8.37 8.02
CA LEU A 30 28.48 -7.02 8.58
C LEU A 30 27.43 -6.82 9.67
N LEU A 31 26.20 -7.30 9.43
CA LEU A 31 25.03 -7.00 10.28
C LEU A 31 24.41 -8.25 10.93
N GLY A 32 24.94 -9.44 10.66
CA GLY A 32 24.42 -10.69 11.19
C GLY A 32 23.36 -11.36 10.29
N THR A 33 22.95 -12.57 10.67
CA THR A 33 22.10 -13.44 9.85
C THR A 33 20.71 -12.88 9.59
N SER A 34 20.18 -12.05 10.50
CA SER A 34 18.84 -11.47 10.42
C SER A 34 18.64 -10.48 9.26
N TYR A 35 19.74 -9.90 8.74
CA TYR A 35 19.70 -8.94 7.64
C TYR A 35 19.86 -9.58 6.25
N ARG A 36 20.09 -10.89 6.16
CA ARG A 36 20.36 -11.58 4.87
C ARG A 36 19.34 -11.25 3.79
N ASN A 37 18.06 -11.44 4.10
CA ASN A 37 16.98 -11.21 3.16
C ASN A 37 16.81 -9.72 2.82
N LEU A 38 17.14 -8.82 3.74
CA LEU A 38 17.05 -7.38 3.52
C LEU A 38 18.04 -6.95 2.44
N PHE A 39 19.27 -7.46 2.49
CA PHE A 39 20.26 -7.23 1.43
C PHE A 39 19.85 -7.85 0.09
N ALA A 40 19.26 -9.04 0.10
CA ALA A 40 18.75 -9.68 -1.11
C ALA A 40 17.67 -8.85 -1.81
N PHE A 41 16.65 -8.40 -1.07
CA PHE A 41 15.59 -7.55 -1.62
C PHE A 41 16.08 -6.14 -1.99
N ALA A 42 17.00 -5.56 -1.21
CA ALA A 42 17.62 -4.28 -1.53
C ALA A 42 18.42 -4.36 -2.85
N LEU A 43 19.20 -5.42 -3.04
CA LEU A 43 19.92 -5.68 -4.28
C LEU A 43 18.96 -5.87 -5.45
N LEU A 44 17.91 -6.68 -5.27
CA LEU A 44 16.88 -6.89 -6.29
C LEU A 44 16.22 -5.56 -6.70
N PHE A 45 15.80 -4.76 -5.72
CA PHE A 45 15.20 -3.45 -5.96
C PHE A 45 16.18 -2.52 -6.68
N LEU A 46 17.43 -2.44 -6.23
CA LEU A 46 18.47 -1.61 -6.82
C LEU A 46 18.73 -2.00 -8.29
N ILE A 47 18.83 -3.30 -8.58
CA ILE A 47 19.09 -3.80 -9.93
C ILE A 47 17.89 -3.53 -10.84
N LEU A 48 16.67 -3.79 -10.38
CA LEU A 48 15.45 -3.46 -11.14
C LEU A 48 15.39 -1.97 -11.48
N VAL A 49 15.68 -1.14 -10.49
CA VAL A 49 15.69 0.32 -10.65
C VAL A 49 16.77 0.72 -11.66
N LEU A 50 18.02 0.26 -11.55
CA LEU A 50 19.12 0.67 -12.43
C LEU A 50 19.08 0.05 -13.84
N LYS A 51 18.76 -1.24 -13.93
CA LYS A 51 18.73 -2.04 -15.16
C LYS A 51 17.55 -3.03 -15.09
N PRO A 52 16.33 -2.61 -15.44
CA PRO A 52 15.12 -3.45 -15.33
C PRO A 52 15.20 -4.74 -16.15
N ASN A 53 15.92 -4.73 -17.27
CA ASN A 53 16.09 -5.92 -18.10
C ASN A 53 17.14 -6.91 -17.55
N GLY A 54 17.86 -6.56 -16.48
CA GLY A 54 18.97 -7.33 -15.91
C GLY A 54 20.34 -6.83 -16.38
N ILE A 55 21.40 -7.31 -15.72
CA ILE A 55 22.78 -6.82 -15.96
C ILE A 55 23.27 -7.17 -17.37
N PHE A 56 22.87 -8.34 -17.89
CA PHE A 56 23.34 -8.94 -19.14
C PHE A 56 22.23 -9.13 -20.19
N SER A 57 21.13 -8.38 -20.13
CA SER A 57 20.12 -8.48 -21.17
C SER A 57 20.67 -8.07 -22.53
N SER A 58 20.39 -8.88 -23.56
CA SER A 58 20.50 -8.43 -24.94
C SER A 58 19.65 -7.17 -25.12
N ASN A 59 20.17 -6.17 -25.84
CA ASN A 59 19.56 -4.84 -26.07
C ASN A 59 18.19 -4.88 -26.78
N ARG A 60 17.53 -6.03 -26.87
CA ARG A 60 16.12 -6.14 -27.24
C ARG A 60 15.28 -5.45 -26.17
N GLN A 61 15.07 -4.16 -26.38
CA GLN A 61 13.89 -3.47 -25.86
C GLN A 61 12.69 -4.26 -26.41
N LEU A 62 12.06 -5.07 -25.56
CA LEU A 62 10.71 -5.50 -25.84
C LEU A 62 9.91 -4.21 -26.06
N PRO A 63 9.09 -4.13 -27.13
CA PRO A 63 8.16 -3.02 -27.30
C PRO A 63 7.45 -2.79 -25.96
N PRO A 64 7.23 -1.54 -25.53
CA PRO A 64 6.48 -1.29 -24.32
C PRO A 64 5.18 -2.09 -24.43
N GLU A 65 5.02 -3.10 -23.59
CA GLU A 65 3.78 -3.86 -23.61
C GLU A 65 2.67 -2.85 -23.38
N PRO A 66 1.69 -2.76 -24.30
CA PRO A 66 0.55 -1.91 -24.07
C PRO A 66 -0.03 -2.32 -22.71
N MET A 67 -0.15 -1.36 -21.78
CA MET A 67 -0.91 -1.56 -20.54
C MET A 67 -2.37 -1.94 -20.84
N THR A 68 -2.75 -1.82 -22.11
CA THR A 68 -4.07 -1.98 -22.72
C THR A 68 -4.54 -3.42 -22.92
N GLY A 69 -3.90 -4.48 -22.41
CA GLY A 69 -4.51 -5.81 -22.63
C GLY A 69 -4.01 -7.08 -21.95
N THR A 70 -2.87 -7.13 -21.27
CA THR A 70 -2.31 -8.46 -20.89
C THR A 70 -2.75 -9.03 -19.55
N PHE A 71 -3.40 -8.27 -18.66
CA PHE A 71 -3.79 -8.82 -17.34
C PHE A 71 -5.21 -8.58 -16.87
N PHE A 72 -5.90 -7.53 -17.33
CA PHE A 72 -7.23 -7.23 -16.81
C PHE A 72 -8.17 -6.76 -17.92
N PRO A 73 -9.29 -7.46 -18.18
CA PRO A 73 -10.30 -6.96 -19.09
C PRO A 73 -10.81 -5.59 -18.59
N PRO A 74 -11.31 -4.70 -19.46
CA PRO A 74 -11.98 -3.49 -19.03
C PRO A 74 -13.14 -3.90 -18.11
N SER A 75 -12.96 -3.75 -16.80
CA SER A 75 -14.01 -4.00 -15.83
C SER A 75 -15.12 -3.03 -16.15
N ARG A 76 -16.32 -3.53 -16.49
CA ARG A 76 -17.51 -2.70 -16.60
C ARG A 76 -17.64 -1.99 -15.25
N PRO A 77 -17.60 -0.65 -15.19
CA PRO A 77 -17.78 0.03 -13.92
C PRO A 77 -19.12 -0.42 -13.35
N LEU A 78 -19.14 -0.90 -12.09
CA LEU A 78 -20.38 -1.11 -11.36
C LEU A 78 -21.03 0.27 -11.22
N THR A 79 -21.87 0.60 -12.17
CA THR A 79 -22.68 1.81 -12.16
C THR A 79 -23.87 1.53 -11.26
N LEU A 80 -23.62 1.52 -9.95
CA LEU A 80 -24.71 1.53 -8.98
C LEU A 80 -25.48 2.83 -9.19
N SER A 81 -26.80 2.72 -9.28
CA SER A 81 -27.64 3.93 -9.27
C SER A 81 -27.36 4.71 -7.97
N PRO A 82 -27.44 6.05 -7.98
CA PRO A 82 -27.30 6.84 -6.76
C PRO A 82 -28.20 6.33 -5.62
N ALA A 83 -29.37 5.78 -5.96
CA ALA A 83 -30.29 5.15 -5.03
C ALA A 83 -29.74 3.86 -4.39
N ALA A 84 -29.09 2.97 -5.17
CA ALA A 84 -28.47 1.75 -4.63
C ALA A 84 -27.28 2.07 -3.72
N LEU A 85 -26.54 3.13 -4.04
CA LEU A 85 -25.41 3.62 -3.25
C LEU A 85 -25.89 4.21 -1.92
N VAL A 86 -26.95 5.03 -1.96
CA VAL A 86 -27.62 5.53 -0.76
C VAL A 86 -28.21 4.40 0.07
N ALA A 87 -28.78 3.36 -0.57
CA ALA A 87 -29.30 2.19 0.13
C ALA A 87 -28.19 1.37 0.82
N LEU A 88 -27.03 1.17 0.18
CA LEU A 88 -25.88 0.49 0.79
C LEU A 88 -25.28 1.30 1.93
N ALA A 89 -25.14 2.61 1.76
CA ALA A 89 -24.71 3.50 2.83
C ALA A 89 -25.72 3.48 3.99
N ALA A 90 -27.02 3.58 3.72
CA ALA A 90 -28.05 3.49 4.74
C ALA A 90 -28.04 2.14 5.45
N ALA A 91 -27.81 1.03 4.72
CA ALA A 91 -27.67 -0.29 5.31
C ALA A 91 -26.46 -0.36 6.25
N ALA A 92 -25.30 0.13 5.82
CA ALA A 92 -24.11 0.20 6.67
C ALA A 92 -24.35 1.04 7.94
N PHE A 93 -24.97 2.22 7.81
CA PHE A 93 -25.37 3.04 8.96
C PHE A 93 -26.41 2.36 9.85
N ALA A 94 -27.28 1.53 9.30
CA ALA A 94 -28.31 0.83 10.06
C ALA A 94 -27.78 -0.38 10.85
N VAL A 95 -26.70 -1.03 10.41
CA VAL A 95 -26.21 -2.27 11.05
C VAL A 95 -26.02 -2.15 12.57
N PRO A 96 -25.36 -1.11 13.13
CA PRO A 96 -25.14 -1.01 14.58
C PRO A 96 -26.41 -0.75 15.39
N LEU A 97 -27.50 -0.32 14.75
CA LEU A 97 -28.78 -0.07 15.41
C LEU A 97 -29.56 -1.37 15.64
N PHE A 98 -29.40 -2.35 14.74
CA PHE A 98 -30.11 -3.63 14.80
C PHE A 98 -29.24 -4.79 15.31
N VAL A 99 -27.91 -4.70 15.16
CA VAL A 99 -26.97 -5.75 15.55
C VAL A 99 -26.33 -5.43 16.89
N GLY A 100 -26.76 -6.17 17.92
CA GLY A 100 -26.20 -6.06 19.27
C GLY A 100 -24.88 -6.79 19.49
N SER A 101 -24.49 -7.72 18.60
CA SER A 101 -23.32 -8.59 18.76
C SER A 101 -22.00 -7.85 18.54
N PRO A 102 -21.12 -7.74 19.56
CA PRO A 102 -19.81 -7.09 19.41
C PRO A 102 -18.92 -7.76 18.36
N TYR A 103 -19.02 -9.08 18.20
CA TYR A 103 -18.24 -9.84 17.23
C TYR A 103 -18.52 -9.40 15.79
N VAL A 104 -19.81 -9.26 15.42
CA VAL A 104 -20.19 -8.85 14.06
C VAL A 104 -19.70 -7.43 13.77
N LEU A 105 -19.85 -6.53 14.74
CA LEU A 105 -19.39 -5.14 14.60
C LEU A 105 -17.87 -5.05 14.46
N GLN A 106 -17.12 -5.87 15.19
CA GLN A 106 -15.67 -5.91 15.07
C GLN A 106 -15.22 -6.49 13.73
N THR A 107 -15.84 -7.57 13.27
CA THR A 107 -15.57 -8.14 11.94
C THR A 107 -15.84 -7.12 10.83
N LEU A 108 -16.94 -6.37 10.91
CA LEU A 108 -17.23 -5.31 9.94
C LEU A 108 -16.26 -4.12 10.07
N SER A 109 -15.83 -3.77 11.27
CA SER A 109 -14.79 -2.74 11.47
C SER A 109 -13.48 -3.13 10.78
N ASN A 110 -13.08 -4.41 10.89
CA ASN A 110 -11.94 -4.95 10.15
C ASN A 110 -12.17 -4.93 8.63
N ALA A 111 -13.39 -5.22 8.17
CA ALA A 111 -13.74 -5.08 6.75
C ALA A 111 -13.60 -3.63 6.27
N TRP A 112 -13.98 -2.63 7.08
CA TRP A 112 -13.77 -1.22 6.76
C TRP A 112 -12.30 -0.83 6.66
N LEU A 113 -11.43 -1.40 7.51
CA LEU A 113 -9.98 -1.19 7.42
C LEU A 113 -9.40 -1.75 6.12
N TYR A 114 -9.83 -2.95 5.71
CA TYR A 114 -9.47 -3.51 4.40
C TYR A 114 -10.06 -2.71 3.24
N ALA A 115 -11.26 -2.15 3.37
CA ALA A 115 -11.85 -1.26 2.37
C ALA A 115 -11.04 0.04 2.23
N MET A 116 -10.54 0.64 3.32
CA MET A 116 -9.65 1.80 3.26
C MET A 116 -8.33 1.47 2.54
N LEU A 117 -7.77 0.28 2.80
CA LEU A 117 -6.59 -0.21 2.07
C LEU A 117 -6.92 -0.44 0.58
N GLY A 118 -8.11 -0.96 0.29
CA GLY A 118 -8.65 -1.11 -1.06
C GLY A 118 -8.80 0.24 -1.78
N LEU A 119 -9.31 1.28 -1.11
CA LEU A 119 -9.40 2.64 -1.65
C LEU A 119 -8.02 3.20 -2.04
N SER A 120 -7.05 3.01 -1.13
CA SER A 120 -5.64 3.37 -1.37
C SER A 120 -5.07 2.67 -2.60
N LEU A 121 -5.23 1.34 -2.68
CA LEU A 121 -4.72 0.57 -3.82
C LEU A 121 -5.51 0.86 -5.11
N THR A 122 -6.81 1.16 -5.03
CA THR A 122 -7.63 1.58 -6.17
C THR A 122 -7.16 2.91 -6.74
N LEU A 123 -6.69 3.83 -5.90
CA LEU A 123 -6.08 5.06 -6.40
C LEU A 123 -4.80 4.73 -7.17
N ILE A 124 -3.89 3.94 -6.61
CA ILE A 124 -2.58 3.69 -7.23
C ILE A 124 -2.67 2.72 -8.42
N ALA A 125 -3.15 1.50 -8.20
CA ALA A 125 -3.28 0.47 -9.21
C ALA A 125 -4.43 0.77 -10.18
N GLY A 126 -5.58 1.13 -9.63
CA GLY A 126 -6.78 1.37 -10.42
C GLY A 126 -6.73 2.66 -11.24
N THR A 127 -6.24 3.79 -10.72
CA THR A 127 -6.35 5.06 -11.46
C THR A 127 -5.09 5.45 -12.19
N VAL A 128 -3.91 5.10 -11.67
CA VAL A 128 -2.61 5.37 -12.34
C VAL A 128 -2.12 4.18 -13.18
N GLY A 129 -2.64 2.97 -12.93
CA GLY A 129 -2.18 1.76 -13.61
C GLY A 129 -0.93 1.13 -12.99
N MET A 130 -0.58 1.49 -11.75
CA MET A 130 0.60 0.97 -11.06
C MET A 130 0.21 -0.12 -10.07
N VAL A 131 0.21 -1.38 -10.52
CA VAL A 131 -0.07 -2.52 -9.65
C VAL A 131 1.04 -2.63 -8.58
N SER A 132 0.63 -2.69 -7.31
CA SER A 132 1.52 -2.76 -6.16
C SER A 132 1.28 -4.05 -5.38
N LEU A 133 2.33 -4.88 -5.25
CA LEU A 133 2.31 -6.10 -4.43
C LEU A 133 2.91 -5.89 -3.03
N GLY A 134 3.49 -4.71 -2.76
CA GLY A 134 4.04 -4.33 -1.45
C GLY A 134 3.17 -3.35 -0.66
N HIS A 135 1.87 -3.29 -0.95
CA HIS A 135 0.99 -2.24 -0.41
C HIS A 135 0.80 -2.32 1.11
N ALA A 136 0.90 -3.52 1.70
CA ALA A 136 0.89 -3.73 3.15
C ALA A 136 1.99 -2.96 3.89
N ALA A 137 3.10 -2.61 3.23
CA ALA A 137 4.16 -1.83 3.84
C ALA A 137 3.75 -0.38 4.15
N LEU A 138 2.90 0.23 3.31
CA LEU A 138 2.35 1.56 3.61
C LEU A 138 1.45 1.50 4.85
N LEU A 139 0.68 0.42 4.97
CA LEU A 139 -0.16 0.17 6.13
C LEU A 139 0.68 -0.08 7.40
N ALA A 140 1.77 -0.86 7.28
CA ALA A 140 2.72 -1.08 8.37
C ALA A 140 3.39 0.22 8.84
N ILE A 141 3.86 1.06 7.92
CA ILE A 141 4.48 2.36 8.25
C ILE A 141 3.49 3.23 9.04
N GLY A 142 2.21 3.28 8.65
CA GLY A 142 1.20 4.06 9.37
C GLY A 142 0.90 3.50 10.76
N ALA A 143 0.82 2.18 10.88
CA ALA A 143 0.60 1.50 12.16
C ALA A 143 1.72 1.79 13.16
N TYR A 144 2.98 1.58 12.76
CA TYR A 144 4.14 1.84 13.61
C TYR A 144 4.32 3.34 13.89
N ALA A 145 4.10 4.21 12.89
CA ALA A 145 4.18 5.65 13.12
C ALA A 145 3.17 6.09 14.18
N SER A 146 1.90 5.71 14.08
CA SER A 146 0.89 6.10 15.07
C SER A 146 1.16 5.50 16.45
N ALA A 147 1.55 4.23 16.50
CA ALA A 147 1.88 3.55 17.75
C ALA A 147 3.03 4.26 18.49
N LEU A 148 4.14 4.54 17.81
CA LEU A 148 5.31 5.20 18.40
C LEU A 148 5.01 6.68 18.76
N LEU A 149 4.29 7.41 17.90
CA LEU A 149 3.88 8.79 18.19
C LEU A 149 2.98 8.87 19.44
N SER A 150 2.10 7.90 19.65
CA SER A 150 1.22 7.87 20.82
C SER A 150 1.94 7.41 22.10
N LEU A 151 2.83 6.43 22.00
CA LEU A 151 3.51 5.84 23.16
C LEU A 151 4.71 6.67 23.63
N ASP A 152 5.58 7.06 22.70
CA ASP A 152 6.87 7.66 23.06
C ASP A 152 6.76 9.18 23.18
N LEU A 153 5.91 9.82 22.35
CA LEU A 153 5.69 11.28 22.38
C LEU A 153 4.40 11.68 23.11
N GLY A 154 3.57 10.73 23.53
CA GLY A 154 2.31 11.01 24.23
C GLY A 154 1.31 11.82 23.41
N LEU A 155 1.40 11.80 22.07
CA LEU A 155 0.50 12.59 21.23
C LEU A 155 -0.94 12.07 21.34
N PRO A 156 -1.95 12.95 21.34
CA PRO A 156 -3.34 12.54 21.27
C PRO A 156 -3.59 11.63 20.06
N VAL A 157 -4.34 10.55 20.25
CA VAL A 157 -4.50 9.48 19.23
C VAL A 157 -5.01 10.02 17.90
N ALA A 158 -5.95 10.97 17.90
CA ALA A 158 -6.41 11.62 16.67
C ALA A 158 -5.28 12.34 15.89
N LEU A 159 -4.36 13.01 16.60
CA LEU A 159 -3.22 13.67 15.97
C LEU A 159 -2.18 12.64 15.51
N ALA A 160 -1.97 11.58 16.30
CA ALA A 160 -1.09 10.48 15.93
C ALA A 160 -1.54 9.79 14.64
N ILE A 161 -2.84 9.52 14.47
CA ILE A 161 -3.41 8.94 13.24
C ILE A 161 -3.20 9.86 12.04
N MET A 162 -3.46 11.15 12.18
CA MET A 162 -3.28 12.12 11.09
C MET A 162 -1.80 12.29 10.71
N ALA A 163 -0.93 12.40 11.71
CA ALA A 163 0.51 12.48 11.50
C ALA A 163 1.06 11.20 10.87
N ALA A 164 0.60 10.03 11.30
CA ALA A 164 0.94 8.74 10.71
C ALA A 164 0.54 8.67 9.23
N GLY A 165 -0.68 9.11 8.88
CA GLY A 165 -1.10 9.23 7.49
C GLY A 165 -0.15 10.12 6.66
N LEU A 166 0.25 11.28 7.18
CA LEU A 166 1.19 12.19 6.49
C LEU A 166 2.61 11.62 6.37
N ILE A 167 3.09 10.95 7.42
CA ILE A 167 4.39 10.25 7.41
C ILE A 167 4.37 9.14 6.36
N THR A 168 3.32 8.33 6.32
CA THR A 168 3.15 7.29 5.30
C THR A 168 3.05 7.87 3.89
N ALA A 169 2.38 9.01 3.71
CA ALA A 169 2.33 9.70 2.42
C ALA A 169 3.73 10.12 1.94
N GLY A 170 4.54 10.70 2.83
CA GLY A 170 5.92 11.11 2.52
C GLY A 170 6.86 9.93 2.27
N LEU A 171 6.91 8.98 3.21
CA LEU A 171 7.78 7.80 3.12
C LEU A 171 7.36 6.88 1.97
N GLY A 172 6.06 6.69 1.74
CA GLY A 172 5.56 5.89 0.63
C GLY A 172 5.99 6.44 -0.73
N VAL A 173 5.94 7.76 -0.91
CA VAL A 173 6.48 8.40 -2.12
C VAL A 173 7.99 8.22 -2.17
N ALA A 174 8.73 8.49 -1.10
CA ALA A 174 10.19 8.42 -1.10
C ALA A 174 10.71 7.00 -1.44
N LEU A 175 10.10 5.96 -0.86
CA LEU A 175 10.48 4.57 -1.05
C LEU A 175 10.19 4.08 -2.47
N VAL A 176 9.05 4.46 -3.05
CA VAL A 176 8.61 3.95 -4.36
C VAL A 176 9.01 4.88 -5.52
N PHE A 177 9.44 6.12 -5.24
CA PHE A 177 9.88 7.08 -6.27
C PHE A 177 10.90 6.51 -7.26
N PRO A 178 11.96 5.76 -6.84
CA PRO A 178 12.91 5.16 -7.78
C PRO A 178 12.25 4.15 -8.73
N ALA A 179 11.15 3.53 -8.32
CA ALA A 179 10.41 2.54 -9.10
C ALA A 179 9.45 3.18 -10.13
N PHE A 180 9.18 4.49 -10.08
CA PHE A 180 8.25 5.14 -11.03
C PHE A 180 8.67 5.06 -12.51
N ARG A 181 9.94 4.75 -12.76
CA ARG A 181 10.50 4.50 -14.10
C ARG A 181 10.27 3.08 -14.62
N LEU A 182 9.84 2.16 -13.75
CA LEU A 182 9.56 0.77 -14.09
C LEU A 182 8.14 0.64 -14.68
N ARG A 183 7.93 -0.43 -15.46
CA ARG A 183 6.68 -0.69 -16.19
C ARG A 183 6.24 -2.14 -16.01
N GLY A 184 4.94 -2.38 -16.14
CA GLY A 184 4.35 -3.72 -16.11
C GLY A 184 4.74 -4.51 -14.86
N HIS A 185 5.07 -5.79 -15.06
CA HIS A 185 5.41 -6.71 -13.97
C HIS A 185 6.66 -6.30 -13.18
N PHE A 186 7.63 -5.59 -13.78
CA PHE A 186 8.82 -5.11 -13.07
C PHE A 186 8.47 -4.12 -11.96
N LEU A 187 7.44 -3.29 -12.16
CA LEU A 187 6.96 -2.39 -11.11
C LEU A 187 6.35 -3.19 -9.95
N SER A 188 5.54 -4.21 -10.25
CA SER A 188 4.95 -5.09 -9.23
C SER A 188 6.03 -5.81 -8.42
N ILE A 189 7.07 -6.35 -9.06
CA ILE A 189 8.20 -7.01 -8.37
C ILE A 189 8.99 -5.99 -7.52
N ALA A 190 9.21 -4.78 -8.03
CA ALA A 190 9.90 -3.74 -7.28
C ALA A 190 9.10 -3.30 -6.04
N THR A 191 7.77 -3.14 -6.15
CA THR A 191 6.92 -2.82 -4.99
C THR A 191 6.90 -3.95 -3.96
N LEU A 192 6.86 -5.22 -4.38
CA LEU A 192 7.01 -6.36 -3.47
C LEU A 192 8.34 -6.29 -2.72
N SER A 193 9.43 -6.00 -3.44
CA SER A 193 10.76 -5.85 -2.84
C SER A 193 10.79 -4.71 -1.81
N VAL A 194 10.21 -3.55 -2.13
CA VAL A 194 10.06 -2.45 -1.16
C VAL A 194 9.25 -2.90 0.06
N GLY A 195 8.17 -3.67 -0.16
CA GLY A 195 7.34 -4.15 0.93
C GLY A 195 8.09 -5.06 1.90
N GLU A 196 8.86 -6.00 1.37
CA GLU A 196 9.71 -6.90 2.15
C GLU A 196 10.86 -6.15 2.84
N ILE A 197 11.47 -5.15 2.18
CA ILE A 197 12.48 -4.30 2.81
C ILE A 197 11.89 -3.59 4.04
N VAL A 198 10.68 -3.05 3.94
CA VAL A 198 10.00 -2.40 5.08
C VAL A 198 9.68 -3.40 6.19
N ALA A 199 9.15 -4.58 5.86
CA ALA A 199 8.85 -5.61 6.85
C ALA A 199 10.12 -6.08 7.60
N LEU A 200 11.22 -6.30 6.86
CA LEU A 200 12.50 -6.67 7.44
C LEU A 200 13.17 -5.54 8.21
N ALA A 201 12.99 -4.29 7.78
CA ALA A 201 13.45 -3.13 8.54
C ALA A 201 12.70 -3.05 9.88
N ILE A 202 11.38 -3.27 9.89
CA ILE A 202 10.59 -3.33 11.13
C ILE A 202 11.05 -4.47 12.03
N LEU A 203 11.35 -5.64 11.46
CA LEU A 203 11.82 -6.80 12.24
C LEU A 203 13.19 -6.57 12.88
N ASN A 204 14.12 -5.93 12.16
CA ASN A 204 15.52 -5.82 12.58
C ASN A 204 15.85 -4.52 13.33
N TRP A 205 15.02 -3.48 13.22
CA TRP A 205 15.28 -2.18 13.83
C TRP A 205 14.82 -2.09 15.29
N GLU A 206 15.45 -2.90 16.14
CA GLU A 206 15.06 -3.07 17.55
C GLU A 206 14.96 -1.76 18.34
N SER A 207 15.85 -0.79 18.09
CA SER A 207 15.86 0.48 18.82
C SER A 207 14.64 1.36 18.58
N LEU A 208 13.95 1.21 17.44
CA LEU A 208 12.78 2.02 17.08
C LEU A 208 11.49 1.21 17.11
N THR A 209 11.47 0.02 16.50
CA THR A 209 10.25 -0.78 16.33
C THR A 209 10.09 -1.87 17.38
N ARG A 210 11.07 -2.03 18.28
CA ARG A 210 11.14 -3.13 19.27
C ARG A 210 11.25 -4.52 18.61
N GLY A 211 11.60 -4.55 17.32
CA GLY A 211 11.95 -5.75 16.57
C GLY A 211 10.88 -6.86 16.64
N PRO A 212 11.27 -8.13 16.90
CA PRO A 212 10.33 -9.26 16.94
C PRO A 212 9.28 -9.18 18.05
N ILE A 213 9.58 -8.48 19.16
CA ILE A 213 8.66 -8.33 20.31
C ILE A 213 7.46 -7.46 19.91
N GLY A 214 7.64 -6.57 18.94
CA GLY A 214 6.61 -5.63 18.52
C GLY A 214 6.30 -4.57 19.57
N VAL A 215 5.23 -3.83 19.32
CA VAL A 215 4.81 -2.67 20.10
C VAL A 215 3.50 -3.01 20.82
N ALA A 216 3.57 -3.14 22.14
CA ALA A 216 2.44 -3.39 23.03
C ALA A 216 2.02 -2.12 23.79
N GLY A 217 0.81 -2.14 24.35
CA GLY A 217 0.29 -1.08 25.22
C GLY A 217 -0.13 0.17 24.46
N ILE A 218 -0.44 0.05 23.17
CA ILE A 218 -0.87 1.18 22.34
C ILE A 218 -2.19 1.70 22.89
N ALA A 219 -2.27 3.01 23.09
CA ALA A 219 -3.47 3.66 23.63
C ALA A 219 -4.71 3.32 22.78
N PRO A 220 -5.87 3.02 23.41
CA PRO A 220 -7.12 2.79 22.69
C PRO A 220 -7.53 4.00 21.85
N LEU A 221 -8.42 3.79 20.87
CA LEU A 221 -8.92 4.88 20.03
C LEU A 221 -9.57 5.98 20.87
N SER A 222 -9.04 7.19 20.76
CA SER A 222 -9.63 8.40 21.33
C SER A 222 -9.60 9.55 20.32
N LEU A 223 -10.69 10.34 20.26
CA LEU A 223 -10.71 11.61 19.54
C LEU A 223 -11.00 12.75 20.50
N PHE A 224 -10.12 13.76 20.50
CA PHE A 224 -10.26 14.97 21.30
C PHE A 224 -10.55 14.72 22.80
N GLY A 225 -9.97 13.65 23.36
CA GLY A 225 -10.17 13.25 24.76
C GLY A 225 -11.40 12.38 25.03
N VAL A 226 -12.21 12.07 24.01
CA VAL A 226 -13.30 11.09 24.11
C VAL A 226 -12.79 9.72 23.68
N GLU A 227 -12.79 8.78 24.62
CA GLU A 227 -12.37 7.39 24.39
C GLU A 227 -13.51 6.57 23.77
N PHE A 228 -13.22 5.93 22.63
CA PHE A 228 -14.17 5.09 21.91
C PHE A 228 -14.17 3.69 22.52
N HIS A 229 -14.98 3.51 23.56
CA HIS A 229 -15.16 2.21 24.19
C HIS A 229 -16.20 1.37 23.45
N GLY A 230 -15.81 0.14 23.11
CA GLY A 230 -16.71 -0.88 22.58
C GLY A 230 -16.84 -0.92 21.06
N ALA A 231 -17.23 -2.09 20.54
CA ALA A 231 -17.25 -2.40 19.12
C ALA A 231 -18.14 -1.45 18.28
N ARG A 232 -19.23 -0.91 18.87
CA ARG A 232 -20.10 0.06 18.19
C ARG A 232 -19.39 1.38 17.92
N ALA A 233 -18.64 1.89 18.89
CA ALA A 233 -17.94 3.16 18.78
C ALA A 233 -16.83 3.08 17.71
N VAL A 234 -16.07 1.99 17.73
CA VAL A 234 -15.05 1.67 16.71
C VAL A 234 -15.68 1.54 15.32
N TYR A 235 -16.83 0.87 15.21
CA TYR A 235 -17.53 0.73 13.93
C TYR A 235 -17.91 2.09 13.36
N TRP A 236 -18.51 2.97 14.16
CA TRP A 236 -18.91 4.31 13.72
C TRP A 236 -17.71 5.14 13.27
N LEU A 237 -16.61 5.06 14.01
CA LEU A 237 -15.37 5.77 13.69
C LEU A 237 -14.75 5.26 12.39
N THR A 238 -14.58 3.95 12.24
CA THR A 238 -14.00 3.35 11.03
C THR A 238 -14.87 3.61 9.80
N LEU A 239 -16.19 3.52 9.94
CA LEU A 239 -17.12 3.87 8.86
C LEU A 239 -17.03 5.36 8.49
N ALA A 240 -16.99 6.26 9.47
CA ALA A 240 -16.88 7.70 9.22
C ALA A 240 -15.57 8.06 8.50
N VAL A 241 -14.45 7.47 8.91
CA VAL A 241 -13.15 7.66 8.24
C VAL A 241 -13.18 7.09 6.83
N LEU A 242 -13.77 5.91 6.62
CA LEU A 242 -13.89 5.28 5.30
C LEU A 242 -14.69 6.17 4.36
N VAL A 243 -15.85 6.67 4.80
CA VAL A 243 -16.69 7.58 4.02
C VAL A 243 -15.95 8.89 3.71
N GLY A 244 -15.21 9.44 4.68
CA GLY A 244 -14.39 10.64 4.48
C GLY A 244 -13.30 10.45 3.43
N LEU A 245 -12.56 9.35 3.50
CA LEU A 245 -11.51 9.01 2.53
C LEU A 245 -12.11 8.72 1.14
N ALA A 246 -13.23 8.01 1.07
CA ALA A 246 -13.94 7.74 -0.18
C ALA A 246 -14.44 9.04 -0.82
N ALA A 247 -15.04 9.95 -0.05
CA ALA A 247 -15.49 11.25 -0.54
C ALA A 247 -14.32 12.11 -1.06
N LEU A 248 -13.20 12.12 -0.32
CA LEU A 248 -11.98 12.80 -0.76
C LEU A 248 -11.47 12.21 -2.08
N GLN A 249 -11.41 10.88 -2.19
CA GLN A 249 -10.97 10.21 -3.41
C GLN A 249 -11.88 10.50 -4.60
N LEU A 250 -13.21 10.51 -4.42
CA LEU A 250 -14.16 10.87 -5.48
C LEU A 250 -13.97 12.32 -5.95
N ARG A 251 -13.71 13.25 -5.03
CA ARG A 251 -13.38 14.65 -5.36
C ARG A 251 -12.06 14.76 -6.13
N LEU A 252 -11.03 14.02 -5.71
CA LEU A 252 -9.75 13.97 -6.41
C LEU A 252 -9.91 13.41 -7.83
N LEU A 253 -10.69 12.33 -8.00
CA LEU A 253 -10.90 11.67 -9.29
C LEU A 253 -11.81 12.43 -10.27
N SER A 254 -12.67 13.33 -9.78
CA SER A 254 -13.46 14.24 -10.62
C SER A 254 -12.70 15.50 -11.03
N SER A 255 -11.58 15.81 -10.35
CA SER A 255 -10.77 17.00 -10.65
C SER A 255 -9.84 16.82 -11.86
N HIS A 256 -9.10 17.88 -12.22
CA HIS A 256 -8.01 17.81 -13.21
C HIS A 256 -7.00 16.70 -12.87
N PHE A 257 -6.65 16.56 -11.58
CA PHE A 257 -5.72 15.54 -11.10
C PHE A 257 -6.15 14.14 -11.52
N GLY A 258 -7.40 13.76 -11.27
CA GLY A 258 -7.95 12.47 -11.67
C GLY A 258 -7.93 12.22 -13.18
N ARG A 259 -8.25 13.24 -13.98
CA ARG A 259 -8.17 13.16 -15.45
C ARG A 259 -6.74 12.92 -15.93
N THR A 260 -5.77 13.63 -15.33
CA THR A 260 -4.35 13.42 -15.64
C THR A 260 -3.88 12.01 -15.25
N LEU A 261 -4.29 11.49 -14.09
CA LEU A 261 -3.93 10.12 -13.68
C LEU A 261 -4.46 9.07 -14.67
N ARG A 262 -5.71 9.21 -15.13
CA ARG A 262 -6.30 8.32 -16.13
C ARG A 262 -5.56 8.40 -17.47
N ALA A 263 -5.18 9.60 -17.90
CA ALA A 263 -4.37 9.77 -19.12
C ALA A 263 -2.98 9.09 -18.99
N ILE A 264 -2.35 9.18 -17.81
CA ILE A 264 -1.08 8.48 -17.53
C ILE A 264 -1.28 6.95 -17.56
N ARG A 265 -2.41 6.45 -17.05
CA ARG A 265 -2.75 5.02 -17.07
C ARG A 265 -2.93 4.50 -18.49
N GLU A 266 -3.56 5.28 -19.37
CA GLU A 266 -3.81 4.89 -20.76
C GLU A 266 -2.52 4.85 -21.59
N ASP A 267 -1.73 5.93 -21.58
CA ASP A 267 -0.46 6.00 -22.27
C ASP A 267 0.48 7.04 -21.62
N ASP A 268 1.53 6.53 -20.96
CA ASP A 268 2.51 7.38 -20.28
C ASP A 268 3.46 8.11 -21.24
N VAL A 269 3.66 7.59 -22.46
CA VAL A 269 4.46 8.22 -23.51
C VAL A 269 3.68 9.37 -24.13
N ALA A 270 2.41 9.14 -24.47
CA ALA A 270 1.53 10.19 -24.97
C ALA A 270 1.33 11.30 -23.94
N ALA A 271 1.03 10.97 -22.68
CA ALA A 271 0.90 11.96 -21.61
C ALA A 271 2.16 12.83 -21.46
N ARG A 272 3.35 12.23 -21.59
CA ARG A 272 4.63 12.97 -21.56
C ARG A 272 4.81 13.88 -22.78
N ALA A 273 4.39 13.46 -23.97
CA ALA A 273 4.43 14.28 -25.18
C ALA A 273 3.52 15.53 -25.06
N TYR A 274 2.42 15.44 -24.32
CA TYR A 274 1.55 16.56 -23.97
C TYR A 274 2.06 17.42 -22.78
N GLY A 275 3.30 17.21 -22.32
CA GLY A 275 3.92 18.02 -21.27
C GLY A 275 3.55 17.63 -19.82
N VAL A 276 2.91 16.48 -19.60
CA VAL A 276 2.57 16.01 -18.26
C VAL A 276 3.82 15.50 -17.54
N SER A 277 4.12 16.07 -16.37
CA SER A 277 5.20 15.59 -15.51
C SER A 277 4.81 14.32 -14.74
N LEU A 278 4.98 13.15 -15.37
CA LEU A 278 4.54 11.84 -14.84
C LEU A 278 4.95 11.60 -13.38
N ASN A 279 6.23 11.82 -13.03
CA ASN A 279 6.75 11.53 -11.69
C ASN A 279 6.06 12.36 -10.60
N ARG A 280 5.67 13.61 -10.90
CA ARG A 280 4.96 14.46 -9.94
C ARG A 280 3.55 13.92 -9.68
N TYR A 281 2.83 13.54 -10.74
CA TYR A 281 1.47 13.01 -10.61
C TYR A 281 1.44 11.60 -10.00
N LYS A 282 2.39 10.72 -10.37
CA LYS A 282 2.60 9.42 -9.73
C LYS A 282 2.93 9.59 -8.23
N GLY A 283 3.81 10.54 -7.90
CA GLY A 283 4.14 10.88 -6.51
C GLY A 283 2.93 11.36 -5.72
N LEU A 284 2.15 12.30 -6.26
CA LEU A 284 0.92 12.75 -5.61
C LEU A 284 -0.10 11.62 -5.42
N ALA A 285 -0.25 10.71 -6.40
CA ALA A 285 -1.13 9.57 -6.27
C ALA A 285 -0.68 8.61 -5.16
N PHE A 286 0.64 8.35 -5.06
CA PHE A 286 1.23 7.60 -3.96
C PHE A 286 1.12 8.31 -2.62
N ALA A 287 1.16 9.65 -2.58
CA ALA A 287 0.97 10.42 -1.34
C ALA A 287 -0.46 10.27 -0.82
N PHE A 288 -1.48 10.49 -1.66
CA PHE A 288 -2.89 10.31 -1.25
C PHE A 288 -3.23 8.85 -0.94
N GLY A 289 -2.71 7.91 -1.73
CA GLY A 289 -2.87 6.48 -1.46
C GLY A 289 -2.18 6.07 -0.16
N GLY A 290 -0.92 6.48 0.01
CA GLY A 290 -0.14 6.25 1.23
C GLY A 290 -0.81 6.86 2.46
N PHE A 291 -1.40 8.05 2.35
CA PHE A 291 -2.20 8.65 3.42
C PHE A 291 -3.37 7.75 3.83
N ALA A 292 -4.18 7.28 2.87
CA ALA A 292 -5.31 6.41 3.15
C ALA A 292 -4.89 5.05 3.77
N ALA A 293 -3.81 4.44 3.25
CA ALA A 293 -3.26 3.20 3.81
C ALA A 293 -2.67 3.41 5.22
N GLY A 294 -1.99 4.55 5.42
CA GLY A 294 -1.39 4.92 6.70
C GLY A 294 -2.43 5.18 7.78
N VAL A 295 -3.53 5.87 7.45
CA VAL A 295 -4.67 6.06 8.36
C VAL A 295 -5.32 4.72 8.73
N SER A 296 -5.52 3.83 7.75
CA SER A 296 -6.02 2.47 8.02
C SER A 296 -5.09 1.68 8.96
N GLY A 297 -3.77 1.73 8.72
CA GLY A 297 -2.77 1.10 9.59
C GLY A 297 -2.72 1.69 10.99
N ALA A 298 -2.77 3.01 11.11
CA ALA A 298 -2.82 3.71 12.38
C ALA A 298 -4.02 3.26 13.21
N ILE A 299 -5.22 3.26 12.61
CA ILE A 299 -6.43 2.78 13.29
C ILE A 299 -6.30 1.31 13.68
N THR A 300 -5.73 0.46 12.82
CA THR A 300 -5.48 -0.97 13.11
C THR A 300 -4.61 -1.13 14.36
N ALA A 301 -3.55 -0.33 14.51
CA ALA A 301 -2.66 -0.37 15.66
C ALA A 301 -3.37 -0.04 16.98
N HIS A 302 -4.19 1.02 16.98
CA HIS A 302 -4.98 1.40 18.14
C HIS A 302 -6.13 0.41 18.44
N LEU A 303 -6.66 -0.24 17.41
CA LEU A 303 -7.73 -1.24 17.56
C LEU A 303 -7.22 -2.52 18.22
N TYR A 304 -6.04 -3.01 17.82
CA TYR A 304 -5.48 -4.23 18.37
C TYR A 304 -4.66 -4.01 19.65
N SER A 305 -4.28 -2.77 19.97
CA SER A 305 -3.46 -2.39 21.14
C SER A 305 -2.05 -3.02 21.17
N TYR A 306 -1.75 -3.89 20.20
CA TYR A 306 -0.50 -4.59 19.98
C TYR A 306 -0.30 -4.82 18.48
N ILE A 307 0.90 -4.54 17.99
CA ILE A 307 1.31 -4.85 16.61
C ILE A 307 2.71 -5.45 16.60
N ASN A 308 2.95 -6.38 15.69
CA ASN A 308 4.28 -6.93 15.42
C ASN A 308 4.56 -6.96 13.91
N HIS A 309 5.72 -7.47 13.50
CA HIS A 309 6.11 -7.53 12.08
C HIS A 309 5.20 -8.46 11.24
N GLU A 310 4.62 -9.51 11.85
CA GLU A 310 3.74 -10.46 11.15
C GLU A 310 2.34 -9.90 10.92
N THR A 311 1.92 -8.88 11.70
CA THR A 311 0.62 -8.22 11.57
C THR A 311 0.41 -7.65 10.16
N PHE A 312 1.49 -7.28 9.46
CA PHE A 312 1.45 -6.60 8.16
C PHE A 312 2.25 -7.34 7.08
N ASN A 313 1.91 -8.61 6.85
CA ASN A 313 2.60 -9.47 5.90
C ASN A 313 2.19 -9.24 4.43
N ALA A 314 2.91 -9.86 3.49
CA ALA A 314 2.61 -9.81 2.06
C ALA A 314 1.23 -10.37 1.68
N GLN A 315 0.66 -11.26 2.51
CA GLN A 315 -0.68 -11.83 2.28
C GLN A 315 -1.74 -10.73 2.32
N ILE A 316 -1.60 -9.72 3.18
CA ILE A 316 -2.51 -8.55 3.21
C ILE A 316 -2.45 -7.76 1.90
N SER A 317 -1.27 -7.61 1.29
CA SER A 317 -1.14 -6.97 -0.03
C SER A 317 -1.91 -7.74 -1.11
N ILE A 318 -1.81 -9.08 -1.11
CA ILE A 318 -2.52 -9.95 -2.07
C ILE A 318 -4.03 -9.87 -1.83
N LEU A 319 -4.47 -9.85 -0.57
CA LEU A 319 -5.88 -9.73 -0.20
C LEU A 319 -6.43 -8.37 -0.66
N ALA A 320 -5.70 -7.28 -0.42
CA ALA A 320 -6.05 -5.95 -0.91
C ALA A 320 -6.16 -5.90 -2.42
N LEU A 321 -5.22 -6.53 -3.14
CA LEU A 321 -5.27 -6.61 -4.59
C LEU A 321 -6.50 -7.41 -5.05
N THR A 322 -6.82 -8.51 -4.38
CA THR A 322 -8.02 -9.32 -4.66
C THR A 322 -9.30 -8.51 -4.50
N ILE A 323 -9.42 -7.74 -3.41
CA ILE A 323 -10.56 -6.83 -3.16
C ILE A 323 -10.71 -5.85 -4.32
N VAL A 324 -9.63 -5.18 -4.73
CA VAL A 324 -9.67 -4.18 -5.80
C VAL A 324 -9.96 -4.79 -7.17
N ILE A 325 -9.44 -5.98 -7.46
CA ILE A 325 -9.72 -6.69 -8.71
C ILE A 325 -11.19 -7.11 -8.75
N LEU A 326 -11.71 -7.70 -7.67
CA LEU A 326 -13.08 -8.18 -7.58
C LEU A 326 -14.10 -7.02 -7.63
N GLY A 327 -13.80 -5.92 -6.96
CA GLY A 327 -14.58 -4.68 -6.99
C GLY A 327 -14.54 -3.92 -8.32
N GLY A 328 -13.56 -4.25 -9.18
CA GLY A 328 -13.31 -3.56 -10.44
C GLY A 328 -12.19 -2.52 -10.32
N MET A 329 -11.10 -2.76 -11.04
CA MET A 329 -9.90 -1.92 -11.02
C MET A 329 -10.19 -0.47 -11.45
N GLY A 330 -10.12 0.45 -10.48
CA GLY A 330 -10.37 1.88 -10.68
C GLY A 330 -11.78 2.33 -10.30
N ASN A 331 -12.62 1.42 -9.81
CA ASN A 331 -13.92 1.74 -9.23
C ASN A 331 -13.81 1.89 -7.72
N THR A 332 -13.93 3.13 -7.21
CA THR A 332 -13.85 3.40 -5.77
C THR A 332 -14.93 2.71 -4.96
N LEU A 333 -16.12 2.51 -5.55
CA LEU A 333 -17.25 1.88 -4.85
C LEU A 333 -17.07 0.38 -4.73
N GLY A 334 -16.52 -0.27 -5.76
CA GLY A 334 -16.25 -1.69 -5.72
C GLY A 334 -15.14 -2.07 -4.73
N ALA A 335 -14.24 -1.14 -4.39
CA ALA A 335 -13.26 -1.38 -3.33
C ALA A 335 -13.88 -1.40 -1.91
N ILE A 336 -15.11 -0.92 -1.75
CA ILE A 336 -15.83 -0.83 -0.47
C ILE A 336 -16.81 -2.00 -0.27
N VAL A 337 -17.41 -2.50 -1.36
CA VAL A 337 -18.42 -3.57 -1.37
C VAL A 337 -17.75 -4.93 -1.42
#